data_AF-A0A497HJ87-F1
#
_entry.id   AF-A0A497HJ87-F1
#
_cell.length_a   1.000
_cell.length_b   1.000
_cell.length_c   1.000
_cell.angle_alpha   90.00
_cell.angle_beta   90.00
_cell.angle_gamma   90.00
#
_symmetry.space_group_name_H-M   'P 1'
#
loop_
_entity.id
_entity.type
_entity.pdbx_description
1 polymer ?
#
loop_
_entity_poly.entity_id
_entity_poly.type
_entity_poly.pdbx_seq_one_letter_code
_entity_poly.pdbx_strand_id
1 'polypeptide(L)' 'MIPIQIRITRRVVEEIDELIRAGLYSTRSEFIRDAARKHLMSIKGIQLERKRFEI' A
#
# COMPACT_ATOMS: atom_id res chain seq x y z
N MET A 1 6.05 13.89 -8.46
CA MET A 1 6.17 12.67 -7.63
C MET A 1 7.61 12.57 -7.16
N ILE A 2 7.87 12.22 -5.91
CA ILE A 2 9.24 12.07 -5.39
C ILE A 2 9.64 10.60 -5.55
N PRO A 3 10.72 10.26 -6.31
CA PRO A 3 11.17 8.89 -6.44
C PRO A 3 11.84 8.42 -5.15
N ILE A 4 11.52 7.19 -4.73
CA ILE A 4 12.18 6.52 -3.62
C ILE A 4 12.68 5.16 -4.09
N GLN A 5 13.81 4.72 -3.54
CA GLN A 5 14.32 3.37 -3.75
C GLN A 5 14.08 2.55 -2.49
N ILE A 6 13.45 1.39 -2.65
CA ILE A 6 13.17 0.45 -1.56
C ILE A 6 13.79 -0.91 -1.87
N ARG A 7 14.17 -1.64 -0.82
CA ARG A 7 14.56 -3.04 -0.91
C ARG A 7 13.43 -3.90 -0.37
N ILE A 8 12.93 -4.79 -1.21
CA ILE A 8 11.91 -5.80 -0.87
C ILE A 8 12.34 -7.14 -1.45
N THR A 9 11.73 -8.22 -0.97
CA THR A 9 12.05 -9.56 -1.47
C THR A 9 11.64 -9.69 -2.93
N ARG A 10 12.38 -10.50 -3.68
CA ARG A 10 12.09 -10.79 -5.09
C ARG A 10 10.65 -11.28 -5.29
N ARG A 11 10.20 -12.16 -4.41
CA ARG A 11 8.83 -12.71 -4.44
C ARG A 11 7.76 -11.62 -4.41
N VAL A 12 7.91 -10.60 -3.56
CA VAL A 12 6.94 -9.50 -3.49
C VAL A 12 6.92 -8.70 -4.79
N VAL A 13 8.07 -8.49 -5.43
CA VAL A 13 8.12 -7.83 -6.74
C VAL A 13 7.39 -8.66 -7.80
N GLU A 14 7.60 -9.98 -7.80
CA GLU A 14 6.95 -10.91 -8.74
C GLU A 14 5.42 -10.91 -8.56
N GLU A 15 4.93 -10.96 -7.32
CA GLU A 15 3.50 -10.87 -7.01
C GLU A 15 2.90 -9.53 -7.47
N ILE A 16 3.63 -8.41 -7.33
CA ILE A 16 3.18 -7.11 -7.85
C ILE A 16 3.12 -7.12 -9.39
N ASP A 17 4.11 -7.71 -10.05
CA ASP A 17 4.15 -7.81 -11.51
C ASP A 17 3.02 -8.66 -12.07
N GLU A 18 2.59 -9.71 -11.36
CA GLU A 18 1.41 -10.49 -11.71
C GLU A 18 0.14 -9.63 -11.74
N LEU A 19 -0.05 -8.76 -10.74
CA LEU A 19 -1.21 -7.85 -10.71
C LEU A 19 -1.18 -6.85 -11.86
N ILE A 20 0.01 -6.38 -12.26
CA ILE A 20 0.18 -5.47 -13.39
C ILE A 20 -0.12 -6.20 -14.70
N ARG A 21 0.40 -7.42 -14.89
CA ARG A 21 0.13 -8.24 -16.08
C ARG A 21 -1.35 -8.60 -16.21
N ALA A 22 -2.05 -8.77 -15.09
CA ALA A 22 -3.50 -8.97 -15.06
C ALA A 22 -4.31 -7.70 -15.38
N GLY A 23 -3.66 -6.54 -15.56
CA GLY A 23 -4.33 -5.27 -15.87
C GLY A 23 -4.98 -4.59 -14.67
N LEU A 24 -4.74 -5.07 -13.44
CA LEU A 24 -5.31 -4.47 -12.22
C LEU A 24 -4.64 -3.15 -11.85
N TYR A 25 -3.38 -2.99 -12.24
CA TYR A 25 -2.62 -1.77 -12.08
C TYR A 25 -1.81 -1.50 -13.34
N SER A 26 -1.66 -0.22 -13.68
CA SER A 26 -0.90 0.24 -14.82
C SER A 26 0.61 0.22 -14.55
N THR A 27 1.02 0.42 -13.29
CA THR A 27 2.43 0.48 -12.89
C THR A 27 2.66 0.00 -11.46
N ARG A 28 3.90 -0.41 -11.13
CA ARG A 28 4.30 -0.73 -9.75
C ARG A 28 4.09 0.46 -8.82
N SER A 29 4.38 1.68 -9.27
CA SER A 29 4.21 2.87 -8.44
C SER A 29 2.75 3.16 -8.13
N GLU A 30 1.83 2.84 -9.04
CA GLU A 30 0.39 2.95 -8.78
C GLU A 30 -0.06 1.99 -7.69
N PHE A 31 0.33 0.71 -7.80
CA PHE A 31 0.09 -0.29 -6.76
C PHE A 31 0.60 0.18 -5.39
N ILE A 32 1.86 0.62 -5.32
CA ILE A 32 2.47 1.05 -4.05
C ILE A 32 1.74 2.26 -3.45
N ARG A 33 1.31 3.23 -4.28
CA ARG A 33 0.53 4.38 -3.80
C ARG A 33 -0.82 3.97 -3.23
N ASP A 34 -1.54 3.09 -3.91
CA ASP A 34 -2.83 2.63 -3.44
C ASP A 34 -2.71 1.79 -2.16
N ALA A 35 -1.74 0.87 -2.10
CA ALA A 35 -1.43 0.09 -0.91
C ALA A 35 -1.08 0.99 0.29
N ALA A 36 -0.21 1.98 0.09
CA ALA A 36 0.15 2.94 1.13
C ALA A 36 -1.07 3.74 1.62
N ARG A 37 -1.94 4.19 0.72
CA ARG A 37 -3.17 4.91 1.08
C ARG A 37 -4.10 4.03 1.92
N LYS A 38 -4.38 2.80 1.48
CA LYS A 38 -5.23 1.84 2.20
C LYS A 38 -4.69 1.54 3.59
N HIS A 39 -3.37 1.35 3.69
CA HIS A 39 -2.71 1.11 4.97
C HIS A 39 -2.84 2.30 5.93
N LEU A 40 -2.58 3.52 5.45
CA LEU A 40 -2.73 4.73 6.25
C LEU A 40 -4.18 4.95 6.72
N MET A 41 -5.17 4.67 5.86
CA MET A 41 -6.59 4.77 6.22
C MET A 41 -6.97 3.74 7.30
N SER A 42 -6.46 2.51 7.20
CA SER A 42 -6.65 1.47 8.21
C SER A 42 -6.07 1.89 9.57
N ILE A 43 -4.82 2.38 9.59
CA ILE A 43 -4.20 2.89 10.83
C ILE A 43 -4.99 4.05 11.43
N LYS A 44 -5.43 5.01 10.61
CA LYS A 44 -6.24 6.14 11.08
C LYS A 44 -7.57 5.69 11.66
N GLY A 45 -8.23 4.71 11.04
CA GLY A 45 -9.46 4.11 11.55
C GLY A 45 -9.25 3.55 12.96
N ILE A 46 -8.20 2.72 13.12
CA ILE A 46 -7.82 2.13 14.41
C ILE A 46 -7.52 3.22 15.46
N GLN A 47 -6.82 4.29 15.09
CA GLN A 47 -6.51 5.40 15.99
C GLN A 47 -7.76 6.16 16.45
N LEU A 48 -8.72 6.38 15.54
CA LEU A 48 -9.98 7.03 15.85
C LEU A 48 -10.86 6.18 16.77
N GLU A 49 -10.90 4.86 16.55
CA GLU A 49 -11.60 3.95 17.45
C GLU A 49 -11.00 3.95 18.85
N ARG A 50 -9.67 3.84 18.98
CA ARG A 50 -9.00 3.91 20.30
C ARG A 50 -9.34 5.19 21.06
N LYS A 51 -9.26 6.35 20.40
CA LYS A 51 -9.63 7.64 21.03
C LYS A 51 -11.10 7.72 21.47
N ARG A 52 -11.99 6.92 20.86
CA ARG A 52 -13.42 6.92 21.20
C ARG A 52 -13.73 6.09 22.45
N PHE A 53 -12.91 5.07 22.75
CA PHE A 53 -13.08 4.20 23.93
C PHE A 53 -12.28 4.66 25.16
N GLU A 54 -11.48 5.72 25.04
CA GLU A 54 -10.78 6.37 26.16
C GLU A 54 -11.61 7.50 26.82
N ILE A 55 -12.95 7.44 26.73
CA ILE A 55 -13.89 8.34 27.43
C ILE A 55 -14.57 7.60 28.58
#